data_AF-A0A6C0F0J8-F1
#
_entry.id   AF-A0A6C0F0J8-F1
#
_cell.length_a   1.000
_cell.length_b   1.000
_cell.length_c   1.000
_cell.angle_alpha   90.00
_cell.angle_beta   90.00
_cell.angle_gamma   90.00
#
_symmetry.space_group_name_H-M   'P 1'
#
loop_
_entity.id
_entity.type
_entity.pdbx_description
1 polymer ?
#
loop_
_entity_poly.entity_id
_entity_poly.type
_entity_poly.pdbx_seq_one_letter_code
_entity_poly.pdbx_strand_id
1 'polypeptide(L)'
;MSTFTQSKPVVLSVSDWNTSAIKYMPPKVNEKGGKSINVISKQTSRSLHFTTPLMMTWGITDFIDDKGESDGKFSISLNFPNDEYKTPATTVFLDKLKAFENQILDDAVANSELWWGEQMSRELCKHTFFPFLKYSKNKDTKKIDYTKPPSIRAKVPCYNDKWAVELYDTNSNLIFPSEDPTQTPPDFVPKLSNIACVLQCGGIWIGGKGWGLTWKMVQGVVKPRVSDSVYGKCHINLSSEDKEALESQPAPVDEDAVEEEKKVVDTTAEDSDEEVEAAPAPTPAPSPAKKVVVKKAAEPAPAPAPVAAEEPAKKMVIKKKVVAAK
;
A
#
# COMPACT_ATOMS: atom_id res chain seq x y z
N MET A 1 -26.64 37.06 17.80
CA MET A 1 -26.51 36.19 16.60
C MET A 1 -25.70 34.98 17.01
N SER A 2 -26.37 33.86 17.30
CA SER A 2 -25.69 32.62 17.67
C SER A 2 -25.06 32.03 16.42
N THR A 3 -23.74 32.06 16.34
CA THR A 3 -22.96 31.37 15.31
C THR A 3 -23.15 29.87 15.49
N PHE A 4 -24.02 29.28 14.67
CA PHE A 4 -24.07 27.84 14.49
C PHE A 4 -22.68 27.40 14.00
N THR A 5 -21.91 26.80 14.91
CA THR A 5 -20.62 26.21 14.56
C THR A 5 -20.94 24.92 13.81
N GLN A 6 -20.91 25.00 12.48
CA GLN A 6 -21.10 23.85 11.59
C GLN A 6 -20.13 22.74 12.04
N SER A 7 -20.64 21.55 12.33
CA SER A 7 -19.81 20.43 12.79
C SER A 7 -18.76 20.12 11.72
N LYS A 8 -17.48 20.18 12.08
CA LYS A 8 -16.38 19.88 11.16
C LYS A 8 -16.57 18.47 10.57
N PRO A 9 -16.45 18.30 9.24
CA PRO A 9 -16.64 17.00 8.61
C PRO A 9 -15.62 15.98 9.15
N VAL A 10 -16.07 14.75 9.37
CA VAL A 10 -15.22 13.66 9.88
C VAL A 10 -14.26 13.16 8.79
N VAL A 11 -14.74 13.11 7.55
CA VAL A 11 -13.99 12.69 6.36
C VAL A 11 -14.00 13.82 5.34
N LEU A 12 -12.84 14.13 4.76
CA LEU A 12 -12.71 15.15 3.73
C LEU A 12 -12.93 14.54 2.34
N SER A 13 -13.61 15.27 1.46
CA SER A 13 -13.57 14.92 0.03
C SER A 13 -12.19 15.26 -0.54
N VAL A 14 -11.80 14.63 -1.65
CA VAL A 14 -10.57 15.02 -2.36
C VAL A 14 -10.58 16.50 -2.70
N SER A 15 -11.71 17.06 -3.13
CA SER A 15 -11.83 18.46 -3.54
C SER A 15 -11.60 19.43 -2.37
N ASP A 16 -12.13 19.12 -1.19
CA ASP A 16 -12.06 20.00 -0.01
C ASP A 16 -10.76 19.83 0.80
N TRP A 17 -9.97 18.80 0.50
CA TRP A 17 -8.74 18.52 1.21
C TRP A 17 -7.67 19.58 0.96
N ASN A 18 -7.23 20.28 2.01
CA ASN A 18 -6.09 21.17 1.97
C ASN A 18 -4.85 20.42 2.47
N THR A 19 -3.89 20.21 1.57
CA THR A 19 -2.68 19.42 1.83
C THR A 19 -1.74 20.07 2.84
N SER A 20 -1.75 21.39 3.01
CA SER A 20 -0.86 22.09 3.95
C SER A 20 -1.49 22.29 5.34
N ALA A 21 -2.77 21.97 5.50
CA ALA A 21 -3.50 22.11 6.75
C ALA A 21 -3.22 20.94 7.71
N ILE A 22 -1.95 20.70 8.03
CA ILE A 22 -1.48 19.58 8.86
C ILE A 22 -0.86 20.11 10.16
N LYS A 23 -1.02 19.33 11.23
CA LYS A 23 -0.30 19.45 12.49
C LYS A 23 0.34 18.10 12.84
N TYR A 24 1.59 18.13 13.26
CA TYR A 24 2.32 16.96 13.74
C TYR A 24 2.31 16.93 15.26
N MET A 25 2.09 15.75 15.83
CA MET A 25 2.26 15.52 17.27
C MET A 25 3.73 15.22 17.59
N PRO A 26 4.17 15.39 18.85
CA PRO A 26 5.52 15.02 19.24
C PRO A 26 5.84 13.54 18.91
N PRO A 27 7.08 13.21 18.50
CA PRO A 27 7.45 11.84 18.19
C PRO A 27 7.32 10.93 19.41
N LYS A 28 6.60 9.82 19.27
CA LYS A 28 6.52 8.74 20.25
C LYS A 28 7.51 7.65 19.89
N VAL A 29 8.49 7.42 20.77
CA VAL A 29 9.50 6.37 20.63
C VAL A 29 8.94 5.04 21.14
N ASN A 30 9.12 3.97 20.38
CA ASN A 30 8.78 2.62 20.80
C ASN A 30 9.99 1.91 21.46
N GLU A 31 9.77 0.76 22.08
CA GLU A 31 10.82 -0.01 22.78
C GLU A 31 11.99 -0.42 21.87
N LYS A 32 11.75 -0.48 20.55
CA LYS A 32 12.74 -0.84 19.52
C LYS A 32 13.44 0.37 18.90
N GLY A 33 13.27 1.57 19.48
CA GLY A 33 13.89 2.81 19.01
C GLY A 33 13.27 3.44 17.76
N GLY A 34 12.21 2.84 17.20
CA GLY A 34 11.42 3.43 16.12
C GLY A 34 10.55 4.57 16.65
N LYS A 35 10.45 5.66 15.90
CA LYS A 35 9.60 6.81 16.25
C LYS A 35 8.31 6.80 15.41
N SER A 36 7.22 7.20 16.02
CA SER A 36 5.92 7.37 15.38
C SER A 36 5.38 8.77 15.66
N ILE A 37 4.93 9.46 14.62
CA ILE A 37 4.45 10.83 14.68
C ILE A 37 3.03 10.84 14.12
N ASN A 38 2.08 11.23 14.97
CA ASN A 38 0.68 11.31 14.55
C ASN A 38 0.45 12.58 13.72
N VAL A 39 -0.29 12.42 12.63
CA VAL A 39 -0.62 13.48 11.68
C VAL A 39 -2.09 13.86 11.87
N ILE A 40 -2.33 15.11 12.26
CA ILE A 40 -3.66 15.66 12.55
C ILE A 40 -3.99 16.70 11.49
N SER A 41 -5.17 16.59 10.88
CA SER A 41 -5.67 17.63 9.99
C SER A 41 -6.13 18.83 10.83
N LYS A 42 -5.66 20.02 10.50
CA LYS A 42 -6.15 21.28 11.09
C LYS A 42 -7.60 21.55 10.67
N GLN A 43 -8.04 21.06 9.51
CA GLN A 43 -9.41 21.22 9.02
C GLN A 43 -10.41 20.47 9.91
N THR A 44 -10.16 19.18 10.17
CA THR A 44 -11.07 18.34 10.95
C THR A 44 -10.72 18.31 12.44
N SER A 45 -9.53 18.78 12.81
CA SER A 45 -8.94 18.68 14.16
C SER A 45 -8.86 17.23 14.67
N ARG A 46 -8.78 16.28 13.74
CA ARG A 46 -8.69 14.82 13.97
C ARG A 46 -7.61 14.22 13.07
N SER A 47 -7.37 12.91 13.19
CA SER A 47 -6.57 12.17 12.21
C SER A 47 -7.05 12.47 10.80
N LEU A 48 -6.13 12.65 9.85
CA LEU A 48 -6.49 12.93 8.46
C LEU A 48 -7.22 11.73 7.86
N HIS A 49 -8.47 11.94 7.43
CA HIS A 49 -9.28 11.00 6.68
C HIS A 49 -9.78 11.69 5.41
N PHE A 50 -9.65 11.01 4.28
CA PHE A 50 -10.25 11.47 3.03
C PHE A 50 -10.83 10.32 2.22
N THR A 51 -11.83 10.63 1.40
CA THR A 51 -12.37 9.69 0.41
C THR A 51 -11.48 9.63 -0.83
N THR A 52 -11.35 8.45 -1.44
CA THR A 52 -10.73 8.29 -2.76
C THR A 52 -11.81 8.30 -3.84
N PRO A 53 -11.47 8.70 -5.08
CA PRO A 53 -12.33 8.40 -6.23
C PRO A 53 -12.42 6.88 -6.42
N LEU A 54 -13.29 6.48 -7.36
CA LEU A 54 -13.37 5.09 -7.79
C LEU A 54 -12.06 4.69 -8.48
N MET A 55 -11.35 3.73 -7.91
CA MET A 55 -10.02 3.29 -8.39
C MET A 55 -9.96 1.77 -8.51
N MET A 56 -9.15 1.29 -9.46
CA MET A 56 -8.92 -0.14 -9.62
C MET A 56 -8.07 -0.68 -8.47
N THR A 57 -8.41 -1.88 -8.00
CA THR A 57 -7.66 -2.61 -6.98
C THR A 57 -7.43 -4.07 -7.38
N TRP A 58 -6.34 -4.63 -6.86
CA TRP A 58 -6.00 -6.05 -6.99
C TRP A 58 -6.59 -6.91 -5.86
N GLY A 59 -7.55 -6.38 -5.10
CA GLY A 59 -8.10 -7.01 -3.91
C GLY A 59 -7.25 -6.76 -2.67
N ILE A 60 -7.71 -7.31 -1.55
CA ILE A 60 -6.95 -7.29 -0.29
C ILE A 60 -5.96 -8.45 -0.34
N THR A 61 -4.69 -8.12 -0.22
CA THR A 61 -3.58 -9.09 -0.25
C THR A 61 -3.05 -9.30 1.15
N ASP A 62 -2.86 -10.57 1.50
CA ASP A 62 -2.08 -10.99 2.65
C ASP A 62 -0.63 -11.27 2.25
N PHE A 63 0.32 -11.00 3.14
CA PHE A 63 1.70 -11.39 2.94
C PHE A 63 1.92 -12.76 3.58
N ILE A 64 2.08 -13.77 2.72
CA ILE A 64 2.40 -15.14 3.11
C ILE A 64 3.90 -15.33 2.89
N ASP A 65 4.60 -15.83 3.91
CA ASP A 65 6.02 -16.13 3.80
C ASP A 65 6.30 -17.43 3.03
N ASP A 66 7.58 -17.74 2.79
CA ASP A 66 7.99 -18.96 2.06
C ASP A 66 7.58 -20.26 2.78
N LYS A 67 7.14 -20.17 4.05
CA LYS A 67 6.66 -21.31 4.85
C LYS A 67 5.14 -21.45 4.82
N GLY A 68 4.43 -20.55 4.14
CA GLY A 68 2.97 -20.56 4.07
C GLY A 68 2.30 -19.90 5.28
N GLU A 69 3.04 -19.22 6.15
CA GLU A 69 2.48 -18.53 7.32
C GLU A 69 2.09 -17.10 6.96
N SER A 70 0.86 -16.71 7.32
CA SER A 70 0.39 -15.33 7.22
C SER A 70 1.06 -14.48 8.30
N ASP A 71 1.55 -13.29 7.91
CA ASP A 71 2.07 -12.33 8.88
C ASP A 71 0.96 -11.48 9.55
N GLY A 72 -0.30 -11.74 9.21
CA GLY A 72 -1.49 -11.02 9.65
C GLY A 72 -1.57 -9.58 9.13
N LYS A 73 -0.75 -9.20 8.14
CA LYS A 73 -0.69 -7.82 7.60
C LYS A 73 -1.32 -7.75 6.23
N PHE A 74 -2.61 -7.48 6.26
CA PHE A 74 -3.38 -7.23 5.05
C PHE A 74 -3.12 -5.83 4.48
N SER A 75 -3.08 -5.73 3.16
CA SER A 75 -2.98 -4.46 2.46
C SER A 75 -3.78 -4.45 1.18
N ILE A 76 -4.26 -3.27 0.81
CA ILE A 76 -4.94 -3.00 -0.45
C ILE A 76 -4.11 -2.01 -1.25
N SER A 77 -4.02 -2.23 -2.56
CA SER A 77 -3.34 -1.30 -3.48
C SER A 77 -4.39 -0.68 -4.40
N LEU A 78 -4.43 0.64 -4.45
CA LEU A 78 -5.28 1.42 -5.33
C LEU A 78 -4.42 1.96 -6.47
N ASN A 79 -4.76 1.59 -7.69
CA ASN A 79 -3.98 1.91 -8.88
C ASN A 79 -4.57 3.14 -9.54
N PHE A 80 -3.71 4.11 -9.85
CA PHE A 80 -4.12 5.25 -10.66
C PHE A 80 -4.34 4.78 -12.11
N PRO A 81 -5.38 5.29 -12.79
CA PRO A 81 -5.66 4.92 -14.17
C PRO A 81 -4.60 5.45 -15.13
N ASN A 82 -4.43 4.77 -16.26
CA ASN A 82 -3.63 5.26 -17.40
C ASN A 82 -4.30 6.48 -18.05
N ASP A 83 -3.59 7.15 -18.96
CA ASP A 83 -4.08 8.35 -19.64
C ASP A 83 -5.41 8.18 -20.38
N GLU A 84 -5.72 6.97 -20.85
CA GLU A 84 -6.98 6.63 -21.53
C GLU A 84 -8.17 6.55 -20.57
N TYR A 85 -7.94 6.13 -19.32
CA TYR A 85 -8.99 5.86 -18.33
C TYR A 85 -9.00 6.89 -17.19
N LYS A 86 -8.16 7.93 -17.27
CA LYS A 86 -8.09 8.95 -16.23
C LYS A 86 -9.37 9.77 -16.21
N THR A 87 -9.87 9.98 -15.01
CA THR A 87 -10.98 10.90 -14.74
C THR A 87 -10.46 12.18 -14.10
N PRO A 88 -11.18 13.30 -14.20
CA PRO A 88 -10.81 14.54 -13.51
C PRO A 88 -10.58 14.33 -12.01
N ALA A 89 -11.42 13.51 -11.37
CA ALA A 89 -11.31 13.19 -9.94
C ALA A 89 -10.01 12.43 -9.62
N THR A 90 -9.61 11.44 -10.43
CA THR A 90 -8.36 10.71 -10.23
C THR A 90 -7.11 11.57 -10.46
N THR A 91 -7.17 12.51 -11.41
CA THR A 91 -6.06 13.45 -11.67
C THR A 91 -5.88 14.42 -10.50
N VAL A 92 -6.97 15.07 -10.06
CA VAL A 92 -6.94 15.96 -8.88
C VAL A 92 -6.46 15.22 -7.65
N PHE A 93 -6.90 13.97 -7.46
CA PHE A 93 -6.45 13.16 -6.35
C PHE A 93 -4.94 12.90 -6.40
N LEU A 94 -4.41 12.50 -7.57
CA LEU A 94 -2.98 12.25 -7.75
C LEU A 94 -2.15 13.52 -7.48
N ASP A 95 -2.60 14.66 -8.00
CA ASP A 95 -1.90 15.94 -7.83
C ASP A 95 -1.89 16.38 -6.37
N LYS A 96 -3.00 16.19 -5.64
CA LYS A 96 -3.04 16.44 -4.19
C LYS A 96 -2.12 15.50 -3.41
N LEU A 97 -2.03 14.23 -3.77
CA LEU A 97 -1.07 13.32 -3.11
C LEU A 97 0.37 13.73 -3.36
N LYS A 98 0.73 14.15 -4.58
CA LYS A 98 2.07 14.68 -4.89
C LYS A 98 2.36 15.98 -4.14
N ALA A 99 1.40 16.89 -4.08
CA ALA A 99 1.52 18.13 -3.32
C ALA A 99 1.69 17.85 -1.82
N PHE A 100 0.93 16.90 -1.29
CA PHE A 100 1.05 16.46 0.10
C PHE A 100 2.39 15.80 0.40
N GLU A 101 2.93 14.97 -0.50
CA GLU A 101 4.27 14.38 -0.35
C GLU A 101 5.35 15.47 -0.29
N ASN A 102 5.29 16.46 -1.19
CA ASN A 102 6.21 17.59 -1.17
C ASN A 102 6.11 18.41 0.12
N GLN A 103 4.89 18.68 0.58
CA GLN A 103 4.65 19.37 1.86
C GLN A 103 5.23 18.58 3.04
N ILE A 104 5.07 17.26 3.08
CA ILE A 104 5.61 16.40 4.13
C ILE A 104 7.14 16.44 4.14
N LEU A 105 7.78 16.47 2.97
CA LEU A 105 9.24 16.62 2.86
C LEU A 105 9.71 17.99 3.39
N ASP A 106 8.97 19.06 3.09
CA ASP A 106 9.29 20.41 3.59
C ASP A 106 9.08 20.52 5.11
N ASP A 107 7.99 19.95 5.60
CA ASP A 107 7.70 19.90 7.03
C ASP A 107 8.72 19.00 7.77
N ALA A 108 9.22 17.95 7.15
CA ALA A 108 10.26 17.09 7.72
C ALA A 108 11.58 17.84 7.93
N VAL A 109 11.96 18.70 6.98
CA VAL A 109 13.14 19.59 7.12
C VAL A 109 12.91 20.57 8.26
N ALA A 110 11.75 21.23 8.30
CA ALA A 110 11.42 22.21 9.33
C ALA A 110 11.34 21.61 10.74
N ASN A 111 10.90 20.35 10.86
CA ASN A 111 10.79 19.64 12.14
C ASN A 111 11.96 18.67 12.38
N SER A 112 13.04 18.76 11.60
CA SER A 112 14.09 17.74 11.60
C SER A 112 14.77 17.58 12.95
N GLU A 113 15.06 18.69 13.63
CA GLU A 113 15.61 18.71 14.98
C GLU A 113 14.70 18.03 16.01
N LEU A 114 13.38 18.19 15.90
CA LEU A 114 12.43 17.51 16.78
C LEU A 114 12.32 16.01 16.47
N TRP A 115 12.35 15.65 15.19
CA TRP A 115 12.09 14.28 14.73
C TRP A 115 13.32 13.39 14.81
N TRP A 116 14.49 13.89 14.44
CA TRP A 116 15.76 13.17 14.42
C TRP A 116 16.71 13.59 15.54
N GLY A 117 16.58 14.80 16.09
CA GLY A 117 17.56 15.37 17.03
C GLY A 117 18.66 16.15 16.34
N GLU A 118 18.60 16.26 15.01
CA GLU A 118 19.58 16.95 14.18
C GLU A 118 18.88 17.64 13.00
N GLN A 119 19.50 18.69 12.47
CA GLN A 119 19.00 19.41 11.31
C GLN A 119 19.28 18.60 10.04
N MET A 120 18.21 18.28 9.30
CA MET A 120 18.29 17.47 8.08
C MET A 120 18.06 18.32 6.84
N SER A 121 18.87 18.14 5.80
CA SER A 121 18.63 18.79 4.51
C SER A 121 17.46 18.14 3.76
N ARG A 122 16.84 18.87 2.82
CA ARG A 122 15.74 18.34 1.98
C ARG A 122 16.16 17.12 1.18
N GLU A 123 17.40 17.11 0.70
CA GLU A 123 17.96 16.00 -0.08
C GLU A 123 18.09 14.73 0.75
N LEU A 124 18.59 14.86 1.98
CA LEU A 124 18.73 13.72 2.89
C LEU A 124 17.36 13.20 3.34
N CYS A 125 16.42 14.11 3.63
CA CYS A 125 15.03 13.75 3.91
C CYS A 125 14.43 12.96 2.74
N LYS A 126 14.58 13.43 1.50
CA LYS A 126 14.06 12.76 0.30
C LYS A 126 14.75 11.42 0.02
N HIS A 127 16.07 11.31 0.23
CA HIS A 127 16.82 10.07 0.00
C HIS A 127 16.45 8.97 1.00
N THR A 128 16.17 9.34 2.24
CA THR A 128 15.76 8.40 3.31
C THR A 128 14.25 8.20 3.40
N PHE A 129 13.49 8.94 2.60
CA PHE A 129 12.03 8.84 2.55
C PHE A 129 11.61 7.63 1.72
N PHE A 130 10.65 6.88 2.26
CA PHE A 130 9.96 5.78 1.59
C PHE A 130 8.66 6.34 1.01
N PRO A 131 8.58 6.56 -0.32
CA PRO A 131 7.39 7.13 -0.94
C PRO A 131 6.19 6.23 -0.75
N PHE A 132 5.06 6.82 -0.37
CA PHE A 132 3.80 6.09 -0.26
C PHE A 132 3.11 5.95 -1.64
N LEU A 133 3.43 6.85 -2.58
CA LEU A 133 3.14 6.69 -4.00
C LEU A 133 4.20 5.80 -4.65
N LYS A 134 3.81 4.58 -5.02
CA LYS A 134 4.69 3.60 -5.62
C LYS A 134 4.57 3.62 -7.14
N TYR A 135 5.66 3.96 -7.79
CA TYR A 135 5.82 3.82 -9.23
C TYR A 135 6.39 2.45 -9.57
N SER A 136 5.98 1.91 -10.73
CA SER A 136 6.55 0.67 -11.24
C SER A 136 8.02 0.88 -11.58
N LYS A 137 8.81 -0.18 -11.49
CA LYS A 137 10.19 -0.19 -11.98
C LYS A 137 10.23 -0.92 -13.30
N ASN A 138 10.95 -0.38 -14.26
CA ASN A 138 11.22 -1.08 -15.51
C ASN A 138 12.12 -2.30 -15.21
N LYS A 139 11.77 -3.48 -15.75
CA LYS A 139 12.45 -4.75 -15.44
C LYS A 139 13.91 -4.73 -15.92
N ASP A 140 14.18 -4.07 -17.04
CA ASP A 140 15.48 -4.05 -17.69
C ASP A 140 16.41 -3.01 -17.05
N THR A 141 15.91 -1.78 -16.88
CA THR A 141 16.73 -0.67 -16.37
C THR A 141 16.75 -0.57 -14.85
N LYS A 142 15.84 -1.26 -14.16
CA LYS A 142 15.56 -1.15 -12.71
C LYS A 142 15.25 0.27 -12.22
N LYS A 143 15.12 1.24 -13.14
CA LYS A 143 14.76 2.63 -12.86
C LYS A 143 13.26 2.75 -12.71
N ILE A 144 12.85 3.80 -12.00
CA ILE A 144 11.45 4.15 -11.84
C ILE A 144 10.88 4.53 -13.21
N ASP A 145 9.80 3.86 -13.58
CA ASP A 145 9.06 4.09 -14.80
C ASP A 145 7.93 5.09 -14.52
N TYR A 146 8.10 6.32 -15.01
CA TYR A 146 7.10 7.39 -14.90
C TYR A 146 6.07 7.35 -16.05
N THR A 147 6.23 6.46 -17.03
CA THR A 147 5.23 6.28 -18.09
C THR A 147 3.99 5.57 -17.56
N LYS A 148 4.16 4.75 -16.52
CA LYS A 148 3.06 4.05 -15.85
C LYS A 148 2.55 4.86 -14.67
N PRO A 149 1.22 4.91 -14.46
CA PRO A 149 0.65 5.59 -13.31
C PRO A 149 1.10 4.91 -12.01
N PRO A 150 1.23 5.67 -10.91
CA PRO A 150 1.61 5.11 -9.62
C PRO A 150 0.45 4.34 -8.98
N SER A 151 0.74 3.73 -7.84
CA SER A 151 -0.25 3.14 -6.94
C SER A 151 -0.06 3.66 -5.53
N ILE A 152 -1.14 3.74 -4.75
CA ILE A 152 -1.10 3.98 -3.32
C ILE A 152 -1.46 2.69 -2.59
N ARG A 153 -0.65 2.31 -1.60
CA ARG A 153 -0.91 1.12 -0.77
C ARG A 153 -1.40 1.55 0.62
N ALA A 154 -2.52 1.01 1.04
CA ALA A 154 -3.06 1.18 2.38
C ALA A 154 -3.10 -0.16 3.12
N LYS A 155 -2.86 -0.15 4.43
CA LYS A 155 -3.04 -1.33 5.28
C LYS A 155 -4.51 -1.54 5.56
N VAL A 156 -4.95 -2.78 5.56
CA VAL A 156 -6.27 -3.17 6.05
C VAL A 156 -6.08 -3.68 7.47
N PRO A 157 -6.58 -2.97 8.50
CA PRO A 157 -6.31 -3.32 9.88
C PRO A 157 -7.04 -4.61 10.29
N CYS A 158 -6.26 -5.62 10.68
CA CYS A 158 -6.73 -6.83 11.34
C CYS A 158 -5.97 -6.98 12.67
N TYR A 159 -6.69 -7.04 13.79
CA TYR A 159 -6.13 -7.11 15.14
C TYR A 159 -6.73 -8.30 15.88
N ASN A 160 -5.93 -9.30 16.24
CA ASN A 160 -6.40 -10.52 16.92
C ASN A 160 -7.58 -11.15 16.17
N ASP A 161 -7.43 -11.33 14.85
CA ASP A 161 -8.45 -11.85 13.92
C ASP A 161 -9.74 -11.01 13.82
N LYS A 162 -9.73 -9.78 14.38
CA LYS A 162 -10.80 -8.81 14.24
C LYS A 162 -10.44 -7.75 13.22
N TRP A 163 -11.24 -7.69 12.17
CA TRP A 163 -11.14 -6.69 11.13
C TRP A 163 -11.70 -5.35 11.61
N ALA A 164 -10.90 -4.29 11.51
CA ALA A 164 -11.32 -2.92 11.83
C ALA A 164 -11.59 -2.12 10.54
N VAL A 165 -12.35 -2.73 9.63
CA VAL A 165 -12.74 -2.14 8.34
C VAL A 165 -14.23 -2.39 8.10
N GLU A 166 -14.89 -1.44 7.48
CA GLU A 166 -16.29 -1.57 7.05
C GLU A 166 -16.36 -1.57 5.52
N LEU A 167 -17.11 -2.51 4.95
CA LEU A 167 -17.37 -2.56 3.51
C LEU A 167 -18.84 -2.35 3.24
N TYR A 168 -19.14 -1.56 2.20
CA TYR A 168 -20.48 -1.19 1.80
C TYR A 168 -20.72 -1.52 0.32
N ASP A 169 -21.98 -1.76 -0.02
CA ASP A 169 -22.43 -1.88 -1.40
C ASP A 169 -22.58 -0.50 -2.06
N THR A 170 -22.94 -0.48 -3.35
CA THR A 170 -23.19 0.77 -4.10
C THR A 170 -24.38 1.58 -3.58
N ASN A 171 -25.26 0.97 -2.77
CA ASN A 171 -26.43 1.58 -2.15
C ASN A 171 -26.15 2.00 -0.69
N SER A 172 -24.90 1.93 -0.23
CA SER A 172 -24.48 2.22 1.15
C SER A 172 -25.02 1.24 2.21
N ASN A 173 -25.41 0.04 1.82
CA ASN A 173 -25.72 -1.04 2.75
C ASN A 173 -24.43 -1.69 3.24
N LEU A 174 -24.38 -2.00 4.54
CA LEU A 174 -23.23 -2.66 5.15
C LEU A 174 -23.14 -4.11 4.63
N ILE A 175 -22.01 -4.44 4.01
CA ILE A 175 -21.67 -5.80 3.57
C ILE A 175 -20.78 -6.48 4.62
N PHE A 176 -19.81 -5.74 5.17
CA PHE A 176 -18.88 -6.24 6.17
C PHE A 176 -18.72 -5.22 7.30
N PRO A 177 -18.76 -5.62 8.59
CA PRO A 177 -18.86 -6.99 9.12
C PRO A 177 -20.17 -7.70 8.73
N SER A 178 -20.08 -8.95 8.26
CA SER A 178 -21.26 -9.76 7.91
C SER A 178 -21.68 -10.64 9.08
N GLU A 179 -22.91 -11.17 9.02
CA GLU A 179 -23.43 -12.10 10.03
C GLU A 179 -22.69 -13.44 10.01
N ASP A 180 -22.12 -13.82 8.85
CA ASP A 180 -21.36 -15.04 8.67
C ASP A 180 -19.92 -14.88 9.20
N PRO A 181 -19.53 -15.59 10.28
CA PRO A 181 -18.20 -15.44 10.88
C PRO A 181 -17.06 -16.00 10.00
N THR A 182 -17.40 -16.69 8.91
CA THR A 182 -16.45 -17.27 7.96
C THR A 182 -16.03 -16.29 6.87
N GLN A 183 -16.82 -15.23 6.64
CA GLN A 183 -16.53 -14.26 5.59
C GLN A 183 -15.55 -13.21 6.09
N THR A 184 -14.57 -12.91 5.25
CA THR A 184 -13.51 -11.95 5.54
C THR A 184 -13.53 -10.82 4.51
N PRO A 185 -12.99 -9.62 4.82
CA PRO A 185 -12.92 -8.52 3.86
C PRO A 185 -12.34 -8.88 2.49
N PRO A 186 -11.28 -9.72 2.37
CA PRO A 186 -10.78 -10.18 1.07
C PRO A 186 -11.82 -10.85 0.18
N ASP A 187 -12.82 -11.53 0.75
CA ASP A 187 -13.87 -12.24 0.00
C ASP A 187 -14.81 -11.28 -0.74
N PHE A 188 -14.96 -10.06 -0.20
CA PHE A 188 -15.84 -9.03 -0.76
C PHE A 188 -15.12 -8.06 -1.71
N VAL A 189 -13.79 -8.10 -1.80
CA VAL A 189 -13.01 -7.25 -2.69
C VAL A 189 -12.32 -8.10 -3.77
N PRO A 190 -13.01 -8.41 -4.87
CA PRO A 190 -12.44 -9.19 -5.96
C PRO A 190 -11.19 -8.52 -6.54
N LYS A 191 -10.27 -9.33 -7.05
CA LYS A 191 -9.15 -8.85 -7.87
C LYS A 191 -9.70 -8.16 -9.12
N LEU A 192 -9.01 -7.11 -9.59
CA LEU A 192 -9.42 -6.31 -10.77
C LEU A 192 -10.78 -5.63 -10.61
N SER A 193 -11.22 -5.39 -9.37
CA SER A 193 -12.44 -4.62 -9.09
C SER A 193 -12.15 -3.13 -8.94
N ASN A 194 -13.21 -2.33 -9.02
CA ASN A 194 -13.14 -0.92 -8.68
C ASN A 194 -13.70 -0.69 -7.27
N ILE A 195 -12.99 0.11 -6.48
CA ILE A 195 -13.34 0.43 -5.10
C ILE A 195 -13.15 1.92 -4.85
N ALA A 196 -14.02 2.51 -4.03
CA ALA A 196 -13.81 3.82 -3.43
C ALA A 196 -13.58 3.64 -1.93
N CYS A 197 -12.53 4.22 -1.38
CA CYS A 197 -12.12 3.98 0.01
C CYS A 197 -12.12 5.28 0.83
N VAL A 198 -12.33 5.15 2.12
CA VAL A 198 -11.92 6.15 3.11
C VAL A 198 -10.54 5.76 3.61
N LEU A 199 -9.54 6.57 3.28
CA LEU A 199 -8.17 6.39 3.74
C LEU A 199 -7.90 7.26 4.95
N GLN A 200 -7.36 6.64 5.99
CA GLN A 200 -6.83 7.29 7.18
C GLN A 200 -5.30 7.37 7.10
N CYS A 201 -4.75 8.55 7.35
CA CYS A 201 -3.32 8.69 7.58
C CYS A 201 -2.96 8.07 8.95
N GLY A 202 -2.21 6.96 8.92
CA GLY A 202 -1.71 6.26 10.11
C GLY A 202 -0.54 6.96 10.79
N GLY A 203 0.00 8.02 10.19
CA GLY A 203 1.10 8.83 10.72
C GLY A 203 2.44 8.59 10.02
N ILE A 204 3.43 9.37 10.43
CA ILE A 204 4.82 9.22 9.99
C ILE A 204 5.51 8.20 10.89
N TRP A 205 6.23 7.26 10.29
CA TRP A 205 7.11 6.34 10.99
C TRP A 205 8.56 6.66 10.63
N ILE A 206 9.44 6.61 11.63
CA ILE A 206 10.89 6.78 11.47
C ILE A 206 11.53 5.51 12.04
N GLY A 207 12.25 4.78 11.20
CA GLY A 207 13.02 3.61 11.59
C GLY A 207 14.50 3.78 11.22
N GLY A 208 15.32 2.79 11.57
CA GLY A 208 16.77 2.86 11.32
C GLY A 208 17.18 2.90 9.84
N LYS A 209 16.31 2.46 8.92
CA LYS A 209 16.59 2.45 7.47
C LYS A 209 16.03 3.67 6.73
N GLY A 210 15.27 4.52 7.41
CA GLY A 210 14.59 5.67 6.83
C GLY A 210 13.19 5.85 7.40
N TRP A 211 12.37 6.63 6.71
CA TRP A 211 11.09 7.09 7.25
C TRP A 211 10.02 7.18 6.16
N GLY A 212 8.76 7.25 6.54
CA GLY A 212 7.69 7.41 5.56
C GLY A 212 6.33 7.58 6.21
N LEU A 213 5.30 7.58 5.37
CA LEU A 213 3.91 7.66 5.81
C LEU A 213 3.24 6.31 5.68
N THR A 214 2.28 6.02 6.58
CA THR A 214 1.41 4.84 6.45
C THR A 214 -0.03 5.27 6.22
N TRP A 215 -0.72 4.61 5.31
CA TRP A 215 -2.15 4.75 5.10
C TRP A 215 -2.88 3.51 5.62
N LYS A 216 -4.08 3.69 6.15
CA LYS A 216 -5.00 2.63 6.54
C LYS A 216 -6.31 2.81 5.81
N MET A 217 -6.91 1.71 5.36
CA MET A 217 -8.27 1.71 4.85
C MET A 217 -9.23 1.52 6.03
N VAL A 218 -10.20 2.43 6.19
CA VAL A 218 -11.20 2.36 7.26
C VAL A 218 -12.55 1.92 6.72
N GLN A 219 -12.95 2.47 5.57
CA GLN A 219 -14.19 2.11 4.89
C GLN A 219 -13.94 1.90 3.39
N GLY A 220 -14.74 1.04 2.76
CA GLY A 220 -14.71 0.82 1.32
C GLY A 220 -16.10 0.61 0.74
N VAL A 221 -16.39 1.27 -0.38
CA VAL A 221 -17.56 0.97 -1.22
C VAL A 221 -17.08 0.10 -2.36
N VAL A 222 -17.58 -1.13 -2.39
CA VAL A 222 -17.20 -2.15 -3.38
C VAL A 222 -18.43 -2.47 -4.23
N LYS A 223 -18.22 -2.69 -5.53
CA LYS A 223 -19.24 -3.34 -6.35
C LYS A 223 -19.09 -4.86 -6.15
N PRO A 224 -20.06 -5.54 -5.50
CA PRO A 224 -19.98 -6.98 -5.33
C PRO A 224 -19.88 -7.65 -6.70
N ARG A 225 -19.06 -8.70 -6.80
CA ARG A 225 -19.06 -9.52 -8.02
C ARG A 225 -20.41 -10.23 -8.07
N VAL A 226 -21.33 -9.72 -8.88
CA VAL A 226 -22.37 -10.56 -9.45
C VAL A 226 -21.61 -11.50 -10.38
N SER A 227 -21.31 -12.71 -9.90
CA SER A 227 -20.88 -13.77 -10.76
C SER A 227 -22.10 -14.16 -11.60
N ASP A 228 -22.33 -13.43 -12.69
CA ASP A 228 -23.13 -13.92 -13.80
C ASP A 228 -22.36 -15.11 -14.39
N SER A 229 -22.42 -16.25 -13.70
CA SER A 229 -21.91 -17.50 -14.21
C SER A 229 -22.67 -17.78 -15.50
N VAL A 230 -21.95 -17.82 -16.61
CA VAL A 230 -22.50 -18.28 -17.89
C VAL A 230 -22.87 -19.77 -17.80
N TYR A 231 -22.28 -20.48 -16.82
CA TYR A 231 -22.57 -21.87 -16.51
C TYR A 231 -23.65 -21.97 -15.44
N GLY A 232 -24.69 -22.77 -15.71
CA GLY A 232 -25.83 -22.99 -14.81
C GLY A 232 -27.13 -22.30 -15.24
N LYS A 233 -27.08 -21.40 -16.23
CA LYS A 233 -28.26 -20.86 -16.92
C LYS A 233 -27.92 -20.72 -18.40
N CYS A 234 -28.70 -21.31 -19.30
CA CYS A 234 -28.51 -21.11 -20.73
C CYS A 234 -28.81 -19.64 -21.06
N HIS A 235 -27.78 -18.86 -21.37
CA HIS A 235 -27.92 -17.45 -21.78
C HIS A 235 -28.06 -17.30 -23.30
N ILE A 236 -28.08 -18.42 -24.03
CA ILE A 236 -28.31 -18.44 -25.48
C ILE A 236 -29.83 -18.31 -25.69
N ASN A 237 -30.27 -17.12 -26.13
CA ASN A 237 -31.62 -16.94 -26.65
C ASN A 237 -31.65 -17.39 -28.11
N LEU A 238 -31.93 -18.68 -28.36
CA LEU A 238 -32.20 -19.17 -29.71
C LEU A 238 -33.50 -18.54 -30.23
N SER A 239 -33.47 -18.04 -31.48
CA SER A 239 -34.68 -17.67 -32.19
C SER A 239 -35.55 -18.90 -32.44
N SER A 240 -36.84 -18.72 -32.74
CA SER A 240 -37.72 -19.87 -33.03
C SER A 240 -37.20 -20.70 -34.22
N GLU A 241 -36.59 -20.05 -35.21
CA GLU A 241 -36.01 -20.70 -36.39
C GLU A 241 -34.77 -21.53 -36.05
N ASP A 242 -33.90 -21.04 -35.17
CA ASP A 242 -32.70 -21.78 -34.75
C ASP A 242 -33.04 -23.00 -33.87
N LYS A 243 -34.14 -22.94 -33.12
CA LYS A 243 -34.64 -24.09 -32.34
C LYS A 243 -35.14 -25.20 -33.24
N GLU A 244 -35.92 -24.85 -34.27
CA GLU A 244 -36.42 -25.81 -35.25
C GLU A 244 -35.28 -26.43 -36.07
N ALA A 245 -34.27 -25.64 -36.44
CA ALA A 245 -33.08 -26.14 -37.12
C ALA A 245 -32.26 -27.12 -36.26
N LEU A 246 -32.18 -26.87 -34.94
CA LEU A 246 -31.44 -27.73 -34.01
C LEU A 246 -32.18 -29.05 -33.72
N GLU A 247 -33.52 -29.02 -33.64
CA GLU A 247 -34.34 -30.23 -33.48
C GLU A 247 -34.42 -31.07 -34.76
N SER A 248 -34.26 -30.46 -35.93
CA SER A 248 -34.28 -31.13 -37.23
C SER A 248 -32.93 -31.79 -37.62
N GLN A 249 -31.86 -31.61 -36.84
CA GLN A 249 -30.59 -32.28 -37.12
C GLN A 249 -30.67 -33.77 -36.74
N PRO A 250 -30.45 -34.70 -37.67
CA PRO A 250 -30.42 -36.12 -37.36
C PRO A 250 -29.20 -36.44 -36.48
N ALA A 251 -29.42 -37.12 -35.36
CA ALA A 251 -28.33 -37.66 -34.55
C ALA A 251 -27.52 -38.67 -35.38
N PRO A 252 -26.18 -38.66 -35.31
CA PRO A 252 -25.38 -39.69 -35.99
C PRO A 252 -25.71 -41.04 -35.36
N VAL A 253 -26.31 -41.92 -36.18
CA VAL A 253 -26.47 -43.34 -35.86
C VAL A 253 -25.11 -44.01 -36.00
N ASP A 254 -24.61 -44.52 -34.88
CA ASP A 254 -23.41 -45.33 -34.79
C ASP A 254 -23.83 -46.78 -35.08
N GLU A 255 -23.64 -47.24 -36.32
CA GLU A 255 -23.72 -48.65 -36.70
C GLU A 255 -22.55 -49.05 -37.60
N ASP A 256 -21.67 -49.83 -36.96
CA ASP A 256 -21.02 -51.05 -37.46
C ASP A 256 -19.57 -51.05 -37.93
N ALA A 257 -18.94 -52.16 -37.57
CA ALA A 257 -17.55 -52.52 -37.74
C ALA A 257 -17.26 -53.13 -39.14
N VAL A 258 -15.96 -53.26 -39.42
CA VAL A 258 -15.26 -54.05 -40.46
C VAL A 258 -14.70 -53.26 -41.65
N GLU A 259 -13.43 -53.58 -41.91
CA GLU A 259 -12.36 -53.01 -42.75
C GLU A 259 -12.67 -52.92 -44.26
N GLU A 260 -12.18 -51.88 -44.96
CA GLU A 260 -10.98 -51.94 -45.83
C GLU A 260 -10.71 -50.63 -46.62
N GLU A 261 -9.42 -50.25 -46.59
CA GLU A 261 -8.58 -49.57 -47.60
C GLU A 261 -8.92 -48.20 -48.27
N LYS A 262 -7.94 -47.30 -48.05
CA LYS A 262 -7.31 -46.33 -48.99
C LYS A 262 -8.17 -45.26 -49.67
N LYS A 263 -7.93 -43.99 -49.25
CA LYS A 263 -7.15 -43.04 -50.06
C LYS A 263 -6.68 -41.86 -49.20
N VAL A 264 -5.38 -41.86 -48.85
CA VAL A 264 -4.68 -40.69 -48.32
C VAL A 264 -4.45 -39.75 -49.50
N VAL A 265 -5.04 -38.55 -49.45
CA VAL A 265 -4.62 -37.43 -50.31
C VAL A 265 -4.03 -36.38 -49.39
N ASP A 266 -2.71 -36.28 -49.53
CA ASP A 266 -1.80 -35.25 -49.04
C ASP A 266 -2.38 -33.84 -49.30
N THR A 267 -2.47 -33.02 -48.25
CA THR A 267 -2.34 -31.56 -48.37
C THR A 267 -1.49 -31.09 -47.20
N THR A 268 -0.19 -31.18 -47.43
CA THR A 268 0.87 -30.49 -46.71
C THR A 268 0.68 -28.97 -46.81
N ALA A 269 0.68 -28.29 -45.67
CA ALA A 269 1.05 -26.88 -45.55
C ALA A 269 1.76 -26.70 -44.21
N GLU A 270 3.08 -26.58 -44.28
CA GLU A 270 3.99 -26.19 -43.20
C GLU A 270 3.79 -24.71 -42.83
N ASP A 271 3.78 -24.41 -41.53
CA ASP A 271 4.40 -23.22 -40.90
C ASP A 271 4.47 -23.52 -39.38
N SER A 272 5.57 -24.09 -38.89
CA SER A 272 6.81 -23.45 -38.45
C SER A 272 6.70 -22.75 -37.08
N ASP A 273 7.63 -23.15 -36.21
CA ASP A 273 8.12 -22.48 -34.99
C ASP A 273 7.54 -22.90 -33.62
N GLU A 274 8.06 -24.04 -33.13
CA GLU A 274 8.05 -24.47 -31.72
C GLU A 274 9.48 -24.30 -31.16
N GLU A 275 9.73 -23.21 -30.43
CA GLU A 275 11.01 -22.99 -29.73
C GLU A 275 10.96 -23.59 -28.32
N VAL A 276 11.77 -24.63 -28.13
CA VAL A 276 11.95 -25.41 -26.91
C VAL A 276 12.67 -24.58 -25.84
N GLU A 277 12.01 -24.33 -24.72
CA GLU A 277 12.60 -23.69 -23.54
C GLU A 277 13.58 -24.64 -22.84
N ALA A 278 14.87 -24.46 -23.13
CA ALA A 278 15.96 -25.20 -22.50
C ALA A 278 16.24 -24.69 -21.08
N ALA A 279 16.31 -25.63 -20.13
CA ALA A 279 16.68 -25.42 -18.74
C ALA A 279 18.06 -24.76 -18.56
N PRO A 280 18.23 -23.78 -17.64
CA PRO A 280 19.55 -23.25 -17.32
C PRO A 280 20.27 -24.15 -16.30
N ALA A 281 21.38 -24.75 -16.74
CA ALA A 281 22.42 -25.31 -15.88
C ALA A 281 23.34 -24.17 -15.34
N PRO A 282 24.02 -24.38 -14.21
CA PRO A 282 24.48 -23.32 -13.31
C PRO A 282 25.77 -22.64 -13.79
N THR A 283 25.85 -21.31 -13.66
CA THR A 283 27.07 -20.53 -13.86
C THR A 283 27.76 -20.21 -12.52
N PRO A 284 29.10 -20.07 -12.52
CA PRO A 284 29.96 -20.36 -11.38
C PRO A 284 30.14 -19.18 -10.40
N ALA A 285 30.56 -19.55 -9.18
CA ALA A 285 30.85 -18.66 -8.06
C ALA A 285 31.87 -17.55 -8.40
N PRO A 286 31.65 -16.30 -7.93
CA PRO A 286 32.66 -15.26 -8.00
C PRO A 286 33.76 -15.49 -6.96
N SER A 287 35.01 -15.50 -7.44
CA SER A 287 36.22 -15.52 -6.61
C SER A 287 36.41 -14.18 -5.87
N PRO A 288 37.03 -14.19 -4.69
CA PRO A 288 37.02 -13.05 -3.76
C PRO A 288 37.94 -11.91 -4.20
N ALA A 289 37.40 -10.68 -4.11
CA ALA A 289 38.13 -9.45 -4.29
C ALA A 289 39.30 -9.30 -3.29
N LYS A 290 40.39 -8.75 -3.82
CA LYS A 290 41.68 -8.54 -3.17
C LYS A 290 41.57 -7.69 -1.89
N LYS A 291 42.23 -8.17 -0.85
CA LYS A 291 42.55 -7.47 0.41
C LYS A 291 43.36 -6.20 0.12
N VAL A 292 42.82 -5.03 0.44
CA VAL A 292 43.63 -3.85 0.76
C VAL A 292 43.93 -3.90 2.26
N VAL A 293 45.21 -4.12 2.56
CA VAL A 293 45.79 -4.08 3.90
C VAL A 293 46.02 -2.62 4.26
N VAL A 294 45.19 -2.04 5.12
CA VAL A 294 45.57 -0.86 5.90
C VAL A 294 46.00 -1.35 7.27
N LYS A 295 47.30 -1.20 7.55
CA LYS A 295 47.91 -1.57 8.83
C LYS A 295 47.34 -0.72 9.96
N LYS A 296 47.06 -1.43 11.05
CA LYS A 296 46.63 -0.98 12.36
C LYS A 296 47.83 -0.50 13.21
N ALA A 297 47.52 0.43 14.11
CA ALA A 297 48.17 0.77 15.39
C ALA A 297 49.47 1.58 15.38
N ALA A 298 49.36 2.80 15.91
CA ALA A 298 50.24 3.27 17.00
C ALA A 298 49.47 4.31 17.87
N GLU A 299 49.09 3.89 19.07
CA GLU A 299 48.95 4.70 20.30
C GLU A 299 49.47 3.77 21.43
N PRO A 300 49.88 4.22 22.63
CA PRO A 300 49.92 5.59 23.16
C PRO A 300 51.19 5.93 23.98
N ALA A 301 51.33 7.21 24.39
CA ALA A 301 51.84 7.70 25.70
C ALA A 301 52.36 9.16 25.59
N PRO A 302 52.47 9.92 26.70
CA PRO A 302 51.49 10.18 27.76
C PRO A 302 51.30 11.70 28.00
N ALA A 303 50.34 12.03 28.86
CA ALA A 303 50.00 13.38 29.35
C ALA A 303 51.14 14.09 30.10
N PRO A 304 51.02 15.41 30.28
CA PRO A 304 51.17 15.97 31.63
C PRO A 304 49.90 16.68 32.14
N ALA A 305 49.88 16.74 33.46
CA ALA A 305 48.79 16.97 34.41
C ALA A 305 48.11 18.35 34.38
N PRO A 306 46.91 18.48 35.01
CA PRO A 306 46.10 19.69 35.01
C PRO A 306 46.57 20.71 36.06
N VAL A 307 46.42 22.00 35.75
CA VAL A 307 46.55 23.10 36.70
C VAL A 307 45.18 23.39 37.32
N ALA A 308 45.19 23.55 38.65
CA ALA A 308 44.06 23.78 39.54
C ALA A 308 43.60 25.25 39.60
N ALA A 309 42.48 25.45 40.31
CA ALA A 309 41.79 26.70 40.70
C ALA A 309 40.83 27.25 39.62
N GLU A 310 39.57 27.60 39.87
CA GLU A 310 38.91 28.08 41.11
C GLU A 310 37.37 27.90 40.98
N GLU A 311 36.69 27.45 42.04
CA GLU A 311 35.22 27.56 42.18
C GLU A 311 34.82 29.00 42.51
N PRO A 312 33.59 29.44 42.18
CA PRO A 312 32.71 29.73 43.33
C PRO A 312 31.22 29.37 43.16
N ALA A 313 30.69 28.89 44.29
CA ALA A 313 29.38 29.17 44.89
C ALA A 313 28.08 28.68 44.19
N LYS A 314 27.57 27.56 44.70
CA LYS A 314 26.17 27.12 44.59
C LYS A 314 25.26 27.98 45.49
N LYS A 315 24.18 28.53 44.93
CA LYS A 315 23.06 29.12 45.68
C LYS A 315 22.18 28.01 46.28
N MET A 316 21.99 28.07 47.60
CA MET A 316 21.08 27.25 48.38
C MET A 316 19.61 27.55 48.02
N VAL A 317 18.82 26.50 47.76
CA VAL A 317 17.35 26.56 47.74
C VAL A 317 16.84 25.84 48.99
N ILE A 318 16.29 26.63 49.91
CA ILE A 318 15.59 26.17 51.11
C ILE A 318 14.18 25.75 50.69
N LYS A 319 13.80 24.48 50.93
CA LYS A 319 12.38 24.09 51.04
C LYS A 319 12.13 23.49 52.41
N LYS A 320 11.43 24.26 53.24
CA LYS A 320 10.91 23.90 54.56
C LYS A 320 9.97 22.71 54.43
N LYS A 321 10.23 21.71 55.27
CA LYS A 321 9.42 20.52 55.54
C LYS A 321 8.18 20.94 56.32
N VAL A 322 6.99 20.65 55.80
CA VAL A 322 5.73 20.72 56.55
C VAL A 322 5.68 19.48 57.44
N VAL A 323 5.57 19.69 58.76
CA VAL A 323 5.32 18.64 59.76
C VAL A 323 3.81 18.56 59.97
N ALA A 324 3.27 17.35 59.87
CA ALA A 324 1.92 17.00 60.27
C ALA A 324 1.97 16.05 61.49
N ALA A 325 0.97 16.20 62.37
CA ALA A 325 0.67 15.42 63.57
C ALA A 325 1.66 15.64 64.74
N LYS A 326 1.23 15.87 65.98
CA LYS A 326 -0.02 15.52 66.68
C LYS A 326 -0.21 16.48 67.85
#